data_AF-A0AAD5J506-F1
#
_entry.id   AF-A0AAD5J506-F1
#
_cell.length_a   1.000
_cell.length_b   1.000
_cell.length_c   1.000
_cell.angle_alpha   90.00
_cell.angle_beta   90.00
_cell.angle_gamma   90.00
#
_symmetry.space_group_name_H-M   'P 1'
#
loop_
_entity.id
_entity.type
_entity.pdbx_description
1 polymer ?
#
loop_
_entity_poly.entity_id
_entity_poly.type
_entity_poly.pdbx_seq_one_letter_code
_entity_poly.pdbx_strand_id
1 'polypeptide(L)'
;MAVVSYNPVGGDETAVVSTLGVLNALGINAFAFRGHNLKLEIQTTMPSSEKHPSTLPMWRGVKFAYLLVAMCLCPLAIGGYWAYGQLIPNGGMLAAFYTFHSRDTSRFILGLTTLFMIINAVSSFHIYAMPMFDEMESSYTLRKKKPCPWWLRATFRVMFGFLLFFVAVAIPFVGSLAGLAGGISVPVTLAYPIFYVAQGEETKNI
;
A
#
# COMPACT_ATOMS: atom_id res chain seq x y z
N MET A 1 22.46 -8.48 26.69
CA MET A 1 21.24 -7.71 26.33
C MET A 1 21.72 -6.39 25.75
N ALA A 2 21.50 -6.15 24.45
CA ALA A 2 21.81 -4.84 23.87
C ALA A 2 20.87 -3.81 24.51
N VAL A 3 21.43 -2.72 25.05
CA VAL A 3 20.63 -1.64 25.62
C VAL A 3 19.89 -0.95 24.47
N VAL A 4 18.56 -1.06 24.48
CA VAL A 4 17.70 -0.37 23.51
C VAL A 4 17.80 1.12 23.81
N SER A 5 18.26 1.90 22.82
CA SER A 5 18.27 3.36 22.88
C SER A 5 17.14 3.90 22.01
N TYR A 6 16.55 5.00 22.47
CA TYR A 6 15.44 5.71 21.82
C TYR A 6 15.87 7.07 21.28
N ASN A 7 17.18 7.35 21.27
CA ASN A 7 17.69 8.56 20.66
C ASN A 7 17.42 8.53 19.14
N PRO A 8 17.16 9.69 18.52
CA PRO A 8 17.02 9.76 17.07
C PRO A 8 18.30 9.22 16.41
N VAL A 9 18.13 8.37 15.40
CA VAL A 9 19.22 7.86 14.58
C VAL A 9 19.78 9.05 13.81
N GLY A 10 20.89 9.64 14.27
CA GLY A 10 21.50 10.81 13.64
C GLY A 10 21.80 11.97 14.58
N GLY A 11 22.51 11.71 15.69
CA GLY A 11 22.89 12.74 16.68
C GLY A 11 23.72 13.92 16.15
N ASP A 12 24.20 13.86 14.90
CA ASP A 12 24.98 14.90 14.20
C ASP A 12 24.46 15.19 12.77
N GLU A 13 23.23 14.78 12.42
CA GLU A 13 22.70 15.00 11.08
C GLU A 13 22.19 16.44 10.90
N THR A 14 22.55 17.06 9.76
CA THR A 14 22.04 18.39 9.38
C THR A 14 20.51 18.44 9.41
N ALA A 15 19.92 19.57 9.79
CA ALA A 15 18.47 19.76 9.87
C ALA A 15 17.71 19.33 8.59
N VAL A 16 18.37 19.41 7.44
CA VAL A 16 17.87 18.96 6.14
C VAL A 16 17.63 17.45 6.11
N VAL A 17 18.56 16.63 6.61
CA VAL A 17 18.43 15.16 6.61
C VAL A 17 17.31 14.70 7.54
N SER A 18 17.21 15.32 8.72
CA SER A 18 16.10 15.06 9.65
C SER A 18 14.74 15.42 9.03
N THR A 19 14.65 16.57 8.37
CA THR A 19 13.42 16.99 7.67
C THR A 19 13.05 16.03 6.55
N LEU A 20 14.02 15.57 5.76
CA LEU A 20 13.81 14.57 4.71
C LEU A 20 13.40 13.20 5.28
N GLY A 21 13.94 12.81 6.44
CA GLY A 21 13.53 11.60 7.15
C GLY A 21 12.07 11.63 7.57
N VAL A 22 11.60 12.77 8.10
CA VAL A 22 10.18 12.97 8.45
C VAL A 22 9.30 12.93 7.20
N LEU A 23 9.69 13.60 6.12
CA LEU A 23 8.94 13.57 4.85
C LEU A 23 8.87 12.16 4.25
N ASN A 24 9.97 11.40 4.33
CA ASN A 24 9.99 10.00 3.89
C ASN A 24 9.04 9.14 4.73
N ALA A 25 9.02 9.31 6.05
CA ALA A 25 8.09 8.61 6.93
C ALA A 25 6.62 8.96 6.63
N LEU A 26 6.32 10.25 6.37
CA LEU A 26 5.00 10.69 5.93
C LEU A 26 4.61 10.07 4.58
N GLY A 27 5.56 9.98 3.64
CA GLY A 27 5.37 9.28 2.37
C GLY A 27 5.04 7.80 2.55
N ILE A 28 5.74 7.09 3.45
CA ILE A 28 5.47 5.68 3.73
C ILE A 28 4.07 5.51 4.33
N ASN A 29 3.68 6.39 5.26
CA ASN A 29 2.32 6.41 5.80
C ASN A 29 1.27 6.64 4.69
N ALA A 30 1.49 7.62 3.82
CA ALA A 30 0.61 7.89 2.69
C ALA A 30 0.50 6.69 1.74
N PHE A 31 1.61 5.99 1.49
CA PHE A 31 1.63 4.76 0.70
C PHE A 31 0.82 3.63 1.36
N ALA A 32 0.93 3.46 2.68
CA ALA A 32 0.19 2.44 3.43
C ALA A 32 -1.34 2.63 3.37
N PHE A 33 -1.80 3.88 3.28
CA PHE A 33 -3.23 4.22 3.11
C PHE A 33 -3.68 4.26 1.64
N ARG A 34 -2.84 3.83 0.68
CA ARG A 34 -3.17 3.83 -0.76
C ARG A 34 -4.11 2.67 -1.15
N GLY A 35 -5.37 2.74 -0.72
CA GLY A 35 -6.43 1.74 -1.03
C GLY A 35 -7.50 2.21 -2.02
N HIS A 36 -7.20 3.19 -2.87
CA HIS A 36 -8.23 3.98 -3.55
C HIS A 36 -8.92 3.19 -4.69
N ASN A 37 -8.18 2.33 -5.38
CA ASN A 37 -8.71 1.49 -6.46
C ASN A 37 -9.68 0.43 -5.93
N LEU A 38 -9.38 -0.18 -4.78
CA LEU A 38 -10.26 -1.16 -4.14
C LEU A 38 -11.57 -0.52 -3.63
N LYS A 39 -11.54 0.77 -3.29
CA LYS A 39 -12.73 1.50 -2.85
C LYS A 39 -13.79 1.59 -3.95
N LEU A 40 -13.38 1.80 -5.22
CA LEU A 40 -14.30 1.89 -6.36
C LEU A 40 -15.01 0.54 -6.61
N GLU A 41 -14.28 -0.57 -6.48
CA GLU A 41 -14.85 -1.92 -6.64
C GLU A 41 -15.87 -2.23 -5.53
N ILE A 42 -15.52 -1.94 -4.27
CA ILE A 42 -16.46 -2.09 -3.13
C ILE A 42 -17.69 -1.18 -3.32
N GLN A 43 -17.52 0.02 -3.85
CA GLN A 43 -18.63 0.95 -4.12
C GLN A 43 -19.62 0.40 -5.15
N THR A 44 -19.14 -0.28 -6.20
CA THR A 44 -20.03 -0.86 -7.23
C THR A 44 -20.88 -2.02 -6.72
N THR A 45 -20.46 -2.69 -5.64
CA THR A 45 -21.25 -3.76 -5.00
C THR A 45 -22.30 -3.26 -4.01
N MET A 46 -22.27 -1.97 -3.66
CA MET A 46 -23.21 -1.36 -2.72
C MET A 46 -24.49 -0.98 -3.47
N PRO A 47 -25.69 -1.32 -2.96
CA PRO A 47 -26.94 -1.02 -3.65
C PRO A 47 -27.09 0.50 -3.79
N SER A 48 -26.94 0.99 -5.02
CA SER A 48 -27.11 2.39 -5.37
C SER A 48 -28.38 2.51 -6.21
N SER A 49 -29.29 3.39 -5.81
CA SER A 49 -30.49 3.76 -6.56
C SER A 49 -30.47 5.26 -6.82
N GLU A 50 -30.95 5.72 -7.97
CA GLU A 50 -31.00 7.16 -8.33
C GLU A 50 -31.68 8.03 -7.25
N LYS A 51 -32.56 7.43 -6.45
CA LYS A 51 -33.31 8.12 -5.39
C LYS A 51 -32.56 8.24 -4.06
N HIS A 52 -31.53 7.42 -3.80
CA HIS A 52 -30.82 7.33 -2.51
C HIS A 52 -29.31 7.33 -2.77
N PRO A 53 -28.62 8.47 -2.61
CA PRO A 53 -27.20 8.56 -2.94
C PRO A 53 -26.38 7.64 -2.02
N SER A 54 -25.55 6.79 -2.62
CA SER A 54 -24.66 5.83 -1.97
C SER A 54 -23.51 6.48 -1.18
N THR A 55 -23.44 7.82 -1.14
CA THR A 55 -22.38 8.60 -0.47
C THR A 55 -22.37 8.40 1.04
N LEU A 56 -23.52 8.28 1.69
CA LEU A 56 -23.62 8.10 3.15
C LEU A 56 -23.10 6.73 3.64
N PRO A 57 -23.57 5.59 3.10
CA PRO A 57 -23.06 4.28 3.49
C PRO A 57 -21.60 4.08 3.07
N MET A 58 -21.19 4.63 1.92
CA MET A 58 -19.80 4.67 1.48
C MET A 58 -18.90 5.44 2.45
N TRP A 59 -19.33 6.61 2.94
CA TRP A 59 -18.58 7.38 3.93
C TRP A 59 -18.41 6.64 5.27
N ARG A 60 -19.46 5.94 5.72
CA ARG A 60 -19.39 5.09 6.92
C ARG A 60 -18.44 3.90 6.74
N GLY A 61 -18.53 3.20 5.60
CA GLY A 61 -17.65 2.08 5.27
C GLY A 61 -16.18 2.51 5.20
N VAL A 62 -15.91 3.67 4.59
CA VAL A 62 -14.58 4.25 4.54
C VAL A 62 -14.07 4.57 5.94
N LYS A 63 -14.86 5.29 6.77
CA LYS A 63 -14.45 5.59 8.15
C LYS A 63 -14.10 4.33 8.95
N PHE A 64 -14.92 3.30 8.84
CA PHE A 64 -14.69 2.04 9.54
C PHE A 64 -13.43 1.32 9.05
N ALA A 65 -13.20 1.27 7.73
CA ALA A 65 -12.00 0.68 7.15
C ALA A 65 -10.72 1.41 7.62
N TYR A 66 -10.71 2.75 7.59
CA TYR A 66 -9.56 3.53 8.07
C TYR A 66 -9.35 3.37 9.58
N LEU A 67 -10.42 3.28 10.37
CA LEU A 67 -10.34 3.03 11.81
C LEU A 67 -9.73 1.64 12.09
N LEU A 68 -10.15 0.61 11.36
CA LEU A 68 -9.61 -0.75 11.49
C LEU A 68 -8.11 -0.78 11.15
N VAL A 69 -7.72 -0.13 10.05
CA VAL A 69 -6.30 -0.01 9.66
C VAL A 69 -5.50 0.69 10.75
N ALA A 70 -6.00 1.80 11.30
CA ALA A 70 -5.35 2.49 12.41
C ALA A 70 -5.24 1.62 13.67
N MET A 71 -6.30 0.87 14.01
CA MET A 71 -6.28 -0.06 15.14
C MET A 71 -5.30 -1.21 14.98
N CYS A 72 -4.94 -1.60 13.76
CA CYS A 72 -3.91 -2.60 13.52
C CYS A 72 -2.50 -1.99 13.49
N LEU A 73 -2.32 -0.86 12.79
CA LEU A 73 -1.00 -0.26 12.55
C LEU A 73 -0.47 0.50 13.77
N CYS A 74 -1.30 1.24 14.50
CA CYS A 74 -0.87 2.02 15.65
C CYS A 74 -0.26 1.17 16.78
N PRO A 75 -0.94 0.12 17.30
CA PRO A 75 -0.34 -0.70 18.36
C PRO A 75 0.89 -1.47 17.86
N LEU A 76 0.91 -1.87 16.59
CA LEU A 76 2.06 -2.53 15.97
C LEU A 76 3.28 -1.59 15.93
N ALA A 77 3.09 -0.33 15.54
CA ALA A 77 4.15 0.67 15.52
C ALA A 77 4.65 1.02 16.92
N ILE A 78 3.75 1.21 17.89
CA ILE A 78 4.09 1.54 19.28
C ILE A 78 4.85 0.37 19.93
N GLY A 79 4.31 -0.85 19.85
CA GLY A 79 4.95 -2.04 20.41
C GLY A 79 6.28 -2.37 19.75
N GLY A 80 6.36 -2.18 18.43
CA GLY A 80 7.59 -2.36 17.65
C GLY A 80 8.70 -1.40 18.03
N TYR A 81 8.38 -0.12 18.13
CA TYR A 81 9.33 0.90 18.54
C TYR A 81 9.75 0.70 20.01
N TRP A 82 8.84 0.30 20.89
CA TRP A 82 9.17 -0.04 22.28
C TRP A 82 10.10 -1.27 22.40
N ALA A 83 9.93 -2.27 21.53
CA ALA A 83 10.73 -3.50 21.57
C ALA A 83 12.14 -3.33 20.96
N TYR A 84 12.26 -2.56 19.88
CA TYR A 84 13.51 -2.48 19.09
C TYR A 84 14.18 -1.09 19.11
N GLY A 85 13.45 -0.01 19.39
CA GLY A 85 13.96 1.36 19.37
C GLY A 85 14.73 1.69 18.08
N GLN A 86 15.96 2.19 18.22
CA GLN A 86 16.84 2.51 17.10
C GLN A 86 17.38 1.30 16.31
N LEU A 87 17.14 0.06 16.77
CA LEU A 87 17.71 -1.15 16.17
C LEU A 87 16.92 -1.68 14.97
N ILE A 88 15.86 -0.98 14.53
CA ILE A 88 15.05 -1.40 13.39
C ILE A 88 15.83 -1.16 12.09
N PRO A 89 16.17 -2.22 11.33
CA PRO A 89 16.85 -2.07 10.05
C PRO A 89 15.91 -1.53 8.96
N ASN A 90 16.49 -1.04 7.87
CA ASN A 90 15.77 -0.48 6.70
C ASN A 90 14.77 -1.45 6.02
N GLY A 91 14.78 -2.74 6.39
CA GLY A 91 13.80 -3.76 5.97
C GLY A 91 12.54 -3.81 6.84
N GLY A 92 12.38 -2.89 7.79
CA GLY A 92 11.23 -2.81 8.68
C GLY A 92 11.27 -3.79 9.86
N MET A 93 10.15 -3.86 10.58
CA MET A 93 10.09 -4.61 11.83
C MET A 93 10.21 -6.13 11.67
N LEU A 94 9.81 -6.69 10.53
CA LEU A 94 9.89 -8.13 10.29
C LEU A 94 11.34 -8.58 10.11
N ALA A 95 12.18 -7.74 9.48
CA ALA A 95 13.62 -7.95 9.41
C ALA A 95 14.29 -7.80 10.78
N ALA A 96 13.84 -6.85 11.62
CA ALA A 96 14.28 -6.73 13.01
C ALA A 96 13.95 -8.01 13.80
N PHE A 97 12.72 -8.49 13.70
CA PHE A 97 12.27 -9.72 14.35
C PHE A 97 13.12 -10.92 13.93
N TYR A 98 13.35 -11.11 12.64
CA TYR A 98 14.20 -12.21 12.18
C TYR A 98 15.65 -12.07 12.69
N THR A 99 16.22 -10.87 12.64
CA THR A 99 17.63 -10.66 13.04
C THR A 99 17.86 -10.85 14.54
N PHE A 100 16.95 -10.36 15.38
CA PHE A 100 17.11 -10.38 16.84
C PHE A 100 16.49 -11.62 17.50
N HIS A 101 15.36 -12.11 16.98
CA HIS A 101 14.62 -13.21 17.60
C HIS A 101 14.81 -14.57 16.89
N SER A 102 15.54 -14.67 15.76
CA SER A 102 15.79 -15.96 15.11
C SER A 102 16.57 -16.96 15.97
N ARG A 103 17.36 -16.51 16.95
CA ARG A 103 18.15 -17.41 17.82
C ARG A 103 17.45 -17.76 19.14
N ASP A 104 16.66 -16.84 19.70
CA ASP A 104 16.05 -17.01 21.01
C ASP A 104 14.59 -17.51 20.95
N THR A 105 13.94 -17.43 19.79
CA THR A 105 12.53 -17.84 19.62
C THR A 105 12.38 -19.26 19.07
N SER A 106 11.36 -19.99 19.55
CA SER A 106 11.03 -21.34 19.07
C SER A 106 10.83 -21.37 17.55
N ARG A 107 11.43 -22.38 16.88
CA ARG A 107 11.30 -22.62 15.44
C ARG A 107 9.84 -22.69 14.98
N PHE A 108 8.93 -23.11 15.86
CA PHE A 108 7.51 -23.17 15.59
C PHE A 108 6.89 -21.78 15.36
N ILE A 109 7.22 -20.80 16.21
CA ILE A 109 6.69 -19.43 16.11
C ILE A 109 7.25 -18.77 14.84
N LEU A 110 8.55 -18.93 14.58
CA LEU A 110 9.18 -18.41 13.36
C LEU A 110 8.53 -19.00 12.09
N GLY A 111 8.26 -20.31 12.10
CA GLY A 111 7.56 -20.99 11.01
C GLY A 111 6.13 -20.48 10.82
N LEU A 112 5.38 -20.30 11.91
CA LEU A 112 4.01 -19.80 11.87
C LEU A 112 3.95 -18.35 11.35
N THR A 113 4.83 -17.46 11.82
CA THR A 113 4.91 -16.07 11.33
C THR A 113 5.24 -16.02 9.84
N THR A 114 6.19 -16.84 9.40
CA THR A 114 6.56 -16.92 7.98
C THR A 114 5.40 -17.47 7.14
N LEU A 115 4.70 -18.49 7.63
CA LEU A 115 3.52 -19.05 6.94
C LEU A 115 2.41 -18.00 6.79
N PHE A 116 2.06 -17.29 7.86
CA PHE A 116 1.08 -16.21 7.80
C PHE A 116 1.49 -15.09 6.83
N MET A 117 2.78 -14.73 6.83
CA MET A 117 3.32 -13.74 5.89
C MET A 117 3.16 -14.22 4.43
N ILE A 118 3.48 -15.48 4.14
CA ILE A 118 3.33 -16.05 2.79
C ILE A 118 1.85 -16.06 2.38
N ILE A 119 0.96 -16.51 3.26
CA ILE A 119 -0.49 -16.52 2.97
C ILE A 119 -0.99 -15.10 2.68
N ASN A 120 -0.61 -14.12 3.52
CA ASN A 120 -0.96 -12.71 3.33
C ASN A 120 -0.39 -12.14 2.03
N ALA A 121 0.84 -12.49 1.66
CA ALA A 121 1.45 -12.03 0.41
C ALA A 121 0.75 -12.60 -0.82
N VAL A 122 0.44 -13.91 -0.82
CA VAL A 122 -0.26 -14.59 -1.92
C VAL A 122 -1.70 -14.07 -2.06
N SER A 123 -2.43 -13.90 -0.95
CA SER A 123 -3.79 -13.37 -0.99
C SER A 123 -3.83 -11.92 -1.47
N SER A 124 -2.93 -11.07 -0.95
CA SER A 124 -2.82 -9.67 -1.37
C SER A 124 -2.47 -9.56 -2.85
N PHE A 125 -1.53 -10.38 -3.34
CA PHE A 125 -1.17 -10.40 -4.75
C PHE A 125 -2.38 -10.66 -5.64
N HIS A 126 -3.22 -11.65 -5.31
CA HIS A 126 -4.41 -11.94 -6.10
C HIS A 126 -5.42 -10.79 -6.09
N ILE A 127 -5.69 -10.20 -4.91
CA ILE A 127 -6.64 -9.08 -4.78
C ILE A 127 -6.18 -7.89 -5.61
N TYR A 128 -4.89 -7.55 -5.62
CA TYR A 128 -4.38 -6.42 -6.41
C TYR A 128 -4.18 -6.74 -7.89
N ALA A 129 -3.92 -8.01 -8.24
CA ALA A 129 -3.70 -8.41 -9.63
C ALA A 129 -5.00 -8.40 -10.44
N MET A 130 -6.13 -8.76 -9.84
CA MET A 130 -7.43 -8.83 -10.52
C MET A 130 -7.85 -7.52 -11.19
N PRO A 131 -7.92 -6.36 -10.49
CA PRO A 131 -8.29 -5.10 -11.13
C PRO A 131 -7.26 -4.63 -12.17
N MET A 132 -5.97 -4.98 -12.00
CA MET A 132 -4.96 -4.69 -13.02
C MET A 132 -5.19 -5.48 -14.30
N PHE A 133 -5.54 -6.76 -14.21
CA PHE A 133 -5.88 -7.56 -15.38
C PHE A 133 -7.14 -7.05 -16.09
N ASP A 134 -8.15 -6.62 -15.34
CA ASP A 134 -9.38 -6.07 -15.90
C ASP A 134 -9.12 -4.73 -16.61
N GLU A 135 -8.27 -3.86 -16.05
CA GLU A 135 -7.90 -2.58 -16.69
C GLU A 135 -7.08 -2.79 -17.97
N MET A 136 -6.17 -3.78 -17.98
CA MET A 136 -5.42 -4.16 -19.18
C MET A 136 -6.34 -4.71 -20.27
N GLU A 137 -7.31 -5.53 -19.91
CA GLU A 137 -8.31 -6.10 -20.83
C GLU A 137 -9.27 -5.02 -21.37
N SER A 138 -9.71 -4.09 -20.51
CA SER A 138 -10.52 -2.93 -20.90
C SER A 138 -9.76 -2.02 -21.87
N SER A 139 -8.51 -1.67 -21.56
CA SER A 139 -7.65 -0.85 -22.42
C SER A 139 -7.43 -1.49 -23.80
N TYR A 140 -7.24 -2.81 -23.85
CA TYR A 140 -7.14 -3.55 -25.11
C TYR A 140 -8.45 -3.51 -25.90
N THR A 141 -9.58 -3.76 -25.23
CA THR A 141 -10.91 -3.77 -25.85
C THR A 141 -11.31 -2.40 -26.39
N LEU A 142 -10.99 -1.32 -25.66
CA LEU A 142 -11.16 0.07 -26.09
C LEU A 142 -10.37 0.39 -27.36
N ARG A 143 -9.10 -0.05 -27.43
CA ARG A 143 -8.22 0.24 -28.59
C ARG A 143 -8.51 -0.62 -29.82
N LYS A 144 -8.83 -1.91 -29.61
CA LYS A 144 -8.97 -2.88 -30.70
C LYS A 144 -10.42 -3.18 -31.07
N LYS A 145 -11.41 -2.68 -30.31
CA LYS A 145 -12.86 -2.90 -30.49
C LYS A 145 -13.24 -4.37 -30.73
N LYS A 146 -12.50 -5.29 -30.12
CA LYS A 146 -12.69 -6.74 -30.21
C LYS A 146 -12.59 -7.36 -28.83
N PRO A 147 -13.34 -8.42 -28.53
CA PRO A 147 -13.23 -9.13 -27.27
C PRO A 147 -11.83 -9.72 -27.12
N CYS A 148 -11.31 -9.69 -25.89
CA CYS A 148 -10.02 -10.27 -25.54
C CYS A 148 -10.06 -11.82 -25.68
N PRO A 149 -9.26 -12.45 -26.57
CA PRO A 149 -9.22 -13.90 -26.65
C PRO A 149 -8.52 -14.51 -25.43
N TRP A 150 -8.90 -15.74 -25.06
CA TRP A 150 -8.39 -16.43 -23.87
C TRP A 150 -6.85 -16.55 -23.83
N TRP A 151 -6.22 -16.77 -24.99
CA TRP A 151 -4.75 -16.81 -25.10
C TRP A 151 -4.11 -15.47 -24.74
N LEU A 152 -4.70 -14.36 -25.16
CA LEU A 152 -4.17 -13.03 -24.84
C LEU A 152 -4.29 -12.72 -23.33
N ARG A 153 -5.37 -13.19 -22.70
CA ARG A 153 -5.54 -13.11 -21.24
C ARG A 153 -4.48 -13.93 -20.51
N ALA A 154 -4.15 -15.13 -21.00
CA ALA A 154 -3.05 -15.94 -20.45
C ALA A 154 -1.69 -15.23 -20.64
N THR A 155 -1.43 -14.64 -21.81
CA THR A 155 -0.22 -13.87 -22.08
C THR A 155 -0.07 -12.69 -21.12
N PHE A 156 -1.13 -11.89 -20.90
CA PHE A 156 -1.06 -10.76 -19.97
C PHE A 156 -0.71 -11.19 -18.54
N ARG A 157 -1.27 -12.30 -18.04
CA ARG A 157 -0.97 -12.82 -16.70
C ARG A 157 0.49 -13.26 -16.58
N VAL A 158 1.00 -14.01 -17.57
CA VAL A 158 2.39 -14.49 -17.57
C VAL A 158 3.37 -13.32 -17.71
N MET A 159 3.11 -12.38 -18.62
CA MET A 159 3.97 -11.21 -18.80
C MET A 159 4.02 -10.34 -17.54
N PHE A 160 2.86 -10.10 -16.91
CA PHE A 160 2.79 -9.30 -15.69
C PHE A 160 3.53 -9.96 -14.53
N GLY A 161 3.32 -11.27 -14.32
CA GLY A 161 4.05 -12.02 -13.30
C GLY A 161 5.56 -12.03 -13.55
N PHE A 162 5.98 -12.23 -14.80
CA PHE A 162 7.39 -12.19 -15.19
C PHE A 162 8.01 -10.81 -14.97
N LEU A 163 7.31 -9.74 -15.34
CA LEU A 163 7.78 -8.36 -15.14
C LEU A 163 7.96 -8.05 -13.65
N LEU A 164 7.00 -8.45 -12.81
CA LEU A 164 7.11 -8.27 -11.35
C LEU A 164 8.27 -9.06 -10.76
N PHE A 165 8.47 -10.30 -11.20
CA PHE A 165 9.62 -11.10 -10.81
C PHE A 165 10.95 -10.45 -11.23
N PHE A 166 11.03 -9.98 -12.48
CA PHE A 166 12.21 -9.29 -12.99
C PHE A 166 12.51 -8.02 -12.20
N VAL A 167 11.50 -7.20 -11.90
CA VAL A 167 11.66 -5.98 -11.08
C VAL A 167 12.09 -6.34 -9.65
N ALA A 168 11.52 -7.38 -9.06
CA ALA A 168 11.90 -7.83 -7.71
C ALA A 168 13.36 -8.28 -7.63
N VAL A 169 13.88 -8.93 -8.68
CA VAL A 169 15.29 -9.34 -8.77
C VAL A 169 16.20 -8.16 -9.10
N ALA A 170 15.79 -7.28 -10.01
CA ALA A 170 16.61 -6.15 -10.47
C ALA A 170 16.70 -5.01 -9.45
N ILE A 171 15.68 -4.82 -8.61
CA ILE A 171 15.59 -3.71 -7.66
C ILE A 171 15.31 -4.25 -6.26
N PRO A 172 16.34 -4.67 -5.50
CA PRO A 172 16.14 -5.22 -4.15
C PRO A 172 15.75 -4.15 -3.12
N PHE A 173 15.76 -2.86 -3.47
CA PHE A 173 15.45 -1.73 -2.59
C PHE A 173 14.04 -1.14 -2.80
N VAL A 174 13.11 -1.85 -3.46
CA VAL A 174 11.74 -1.34 -3.69
C VAL A 174 11.06 -0.87 -2.39
N GLY A 175 11.38 -1.47 -1.25
CA GLY A 175 10.88 -1.00 0.06
C GLY A 175 11.26 0.44 0.42
N SER A 176 12.45 0.91 0.01
CA SER A 176 12.86 2.30 0.26
C SER A 176 12.21 3.30 -0.70
N LEU A 177 11.62 2.82 -1.81
CA LEU A 177 10.84 3.64 -2.74
C LEU A 177 9.40 3.87 -2.26
N ALA A 178 8.94 3.17 -1.22
CA ALA A 178 7.59 3.32 -0.70
C ALA A 178 7.28 4.76 -0.27
N GLY A 179 8.24 5.44 0.35
CA GLY A 179 8.09 6.84 0.74
C GLY A 179 7.91 7.79 -0.45
N LEU A 180 8.72 7.60 -1.49
CA LEU A 180 8.63 8.37 -2.74
C LEU A 180 7.33 8.07 -3.49
N ALA A 181 6.97 6.80 -3.62
CA ALA A 181 5.74 6.37 -4.29
C ALA A 181 4.49 6.88 -3.56
N GLY A 182 4.50 6.88 -2.23
CA GLY A 182 3.47 7.50 -1.41
C GLY A 182 3.41 9.01 -1.61
N GLY A 183 4.55 9.70 -1.56
CA GLY A 183 4.65 11.14 -1.79
C GLY A 183 4.10 11.59 -3.15
N ILE A 184 4.39 10.86 -4.23
CA ILE A 184 3.83 11.14 -5.56
C ILE A 184 2.34 10.82 -5.63
N SER A 185 1.87 9.82 -4.88
CA SER A 185 0.46 9.46 -4.89
C SER A 185 -0.44 10.53 -4.25
N VAL A 186 0.03 11.25 -3.22
CA VAL A 186 -0.81 12.23 -2.50
C VAL A 186 -1.34 13.36 -3.41
N PRO A 187 -0.52 14.05 -4.24
CA PRO A 187 -1.03 15.02 -5.19
C PRO A 187 -1.98 14.41 -6.22
N VAL A 188 -1.69 13.22 -6.74
CA VAL A 188 -2.52 12.57 -7.76
C VAL A 188 -3.89 12.19 -7.19
N THR A 189 -3.97 11.81 -5.92
CA THR A 189 -5.19 11.25 -5.34
C THR A 189 -6.05 12.28 -4.62
N LEU A 190 -5.44 13.39 -4.18
CA LEU A 190 -6.17 14.51 -3.59
C LEU A 190 -6.39 15.65 -4.58
N ALA A 191 -5.37 16.06 -5.34
CA ALA A 191 -5.48 17.24 -6.19
C ALA A 191 -6.33 16.97 -7.45
N TYR A 192 -6.16 15.81 -8.09
CA TYR A 192 -6.89 15.47 -9.32
C TYR A 192 -8.43 15.52 -9.17
N PRO A 193 -9.05 14.89 -8.14
CA PRO A 193 -10.49 15.02 -7.94
C PRO A 193 -10.92 16.44 -7.55
N ILE A 194 -10.10 17.21 -6.83
CA ILE A 194 -10.40 18.60 -6.49
C ILE A 194 -10.43 19.47 -7.76
N PHE A 195 -9.47 19.30 -8.67
CA PHE A 195 -9.47 20.01 -9.96
C PHE A 195 -10.68 19.64 -10.82
N TYR A 196 -11.07 18.37 -10.85
CA TYR A 196 -12.23 17.93 -11.61
C TYR A 196 -13.55 18.49 -11.05
N VAL A 197 -13.68 18.56 -9.71
CA VAL A 197 -14.83 19.20 -9.05
C VAL A 197 -14.83 20.71 -9.28
N ALA A 198 -13.68 21.38 -9.19
CA ALA A 198 -13.56 22.81 -9.44
C ALA A 198 -13.94 23.20 -10.89
N GLN A 199 -13.53 22.38 -11.88
CA GLN A 199 -13.94 22.58 -13.27
C GLN A 199 -15.43 22.27 -13.52
N GLY A 200 -15.99 21.30 -12.79
CA GLY A 200 -17.42 20.98 -12.81
C GLY A 200 -18.30 22.05 -12.17
N GLU A 201 -17.77 22.84 -11.24
CA GLU A 201 -18.45 24.01 -10.66
C GLU A 201 -18.38 25.25 -11.57
N GLU A 202 -17.27 25.48 -12.28
CA GLU A 202 -17.21 26.57 -13.29
C GLU A 202 -18.18 26.35 -14.45
N THR A 203 -18.36 25.11 -14.92
CA THR A 203 -19.26 24.80 -16.05
C THR A 203 -20.75 24.81 -15.70
N LYS A 204 -21.12 24.84 -14.41
CA LYS A 204 -22.51 25.03 -13.96
C LYS A 204 -22.89 26.49 -13.72
N ASN A 205 -21.91 27.40 -13.71
CA ASN A 205 -22.10 28.83 -13.46
C ASN A 205 -21.99 29.69 -14.74
N ILE A 206 -22.00 29.07 -15.92
CA ILE A 206 -22.12 29.68 -17.26
C ILE A 206 -23.42 29.17 -17.88
#